data_AF-A0A9D1HW65-F1
#
_entry.id   AF-A0A9D1HW65-F1
#
_cell.length_a   1.000
_cell.length_b   1.000
_cell.length_c   1.000
_cell.angle_alpha   90.00
_cell.angle_beta   90.00
_cell.angle_gamma   90.00
#
_symmetry.space_group_name_H-M   'P 1'
#
loop_
_entity.id
_entity.type
_entity.pdbx_description
1 polymer ?
#
loop_
_entity_poly.entity_id
_entity_poly.type
_entity_poly.pdbx_seq_one_letter_code
_entity_poly.pdbx_strand_id
1 'polypeptide(L)' 'MKTNGWKIVQIVQLVLFVCFSVFLFLRPVDGHGAVQTPEVKLISFAIWTIFYLGVLVVEWLVYAIVRHSKK' A
#
# COMPACT_ATOMS: atom_id res chain seq x y z
N MET A 1 4.56 -21.43 0.35
CA MET A 1 4.43 -20.89 -1.01
C MET A 1 5.80 -20.91 -1.68
N LYS A 2 5.90 -21.31 -2.95
CA LYS A 2 7.17 -21.25 -3.70
C LYS A 2 7.66 -19.79 -3.64
N THR A 3 8.86 -19.56 -3.12
CA THR A 3 9.43 -18.24 -2.77
C THR A 3 9.31 -17.18 -3.88
N ASN A 4 9.17 -17.63 -5.12
CA ASN A 4 9.15 -16.80 -6.32
C ASN A 4 7.81 -16.07 -6.46
N GLY A 5 6.68 -16.72 -6.16
CA GLY A 5 5.34 -16.10 -6.29
C GLY A 5 5.07 -15.04 -5.22
N TRP A 6 5.48 -15.32 -3.98
CA TRP A 6 5.36 -14.35 -2.87
C TRP A 6 6.14 -13.06 -3.15
N LYS A 7 7.38 -13.19 -3.64
CA LYS A 7 8.20 -12.01 -4.01
C LYS A 7 7.56 -11.19 -5.12
N ILE A 8 6.93 -11.83 -6.11
CA ILE A 8 6.23 -11.11 -7.19
C ILE A 8 5.06 -10.30 -6.63
N VAL A 9 4.24 -10.87 -5.75
CA VAL A 9 3.13 -10.15 -5.10
C VAL A 9 3.66 -8.95 -4.31
N GLN A 10 4.75 -9.13 -3.56
CA GLN A 10 5.41 -8.04 -2.81
C GLN A 10 5.91 -6.91 -3.72
N ILE A 11 6.47 -7.23 -4.88
CA ILE A 11 6.93 -6.23 -5.85
C ILE A 11 5.74 -5.51 -6.48
N VAL A 12 4.72 -6.24 -6.92
CA VAL A 12 3.52 -5.65 -7.55
C VAL A 12 2.81 -4.71 -6.58
N GLN A 13 2.63 -5.10 -5.31
CA GLN A 13 2.01 -4.21 -4.33
C GLN A 13 2.84 -2.96 -4.07
N LEU A 14 4.17 -3.08 -4.03
CA LEU A 14 5.06 -1.93 -3.82
C LEU A 14 4.97 -0.96 -5.01
N VAL A 15 4.96 -1.49 -6.23
CA VAL A 15 4.77 -0.68 -7.45
C VAL A 15 3.44 0.05 -7.40
N LEU A 16 2.34 -0.63 -7.07
CA LEU A 16 1.02 0.00 -6.94
C LEU A 16 1.02 1.09 -5.85
N PHE A 17 1.63 0.83 -4.70
CA PHE A 17 1.78 1.80 -3.61
C PHE A 17 2.48 3.07 -4.08
N VAL A 18 3.62 2.93 -4.78
CA VAL A 18 4.40 4.06 -5.31
C VAL A 18 3.62 4.80 -6.41
N CYS A 19 3.01 4.09 -7.36
CA CYS A 19 2.23 4.70 -8.43
C CYS A 19 1.08 5.56 -7.88
N PHE A 20 0.32 5.03 -6.90
CA PHE A 20 -0.76 5.80 -6.27
C PHE A 20 -0.23 6.97 -5.44
N SER A 21 0.91 6.81 -4.77
CA SER A 21 1.55 7.90 -4.03
C SER A 21 1.90 9.05 -4.97
N VAL A 22 2.58 8.76 -6.09
CA VAL A 22 2.92 9.76 -7.11
C VAL A 22 1.65 10.43 -7.65
N PHE A 23 0.60 9.65 -7.94
CA PHE A 23 -0.69 10.17 -8.39
C PHE A 23 -1.32 11.17 -7.40
N LEU A 24 -1.30 10.86 -6.09
CA LEU A 24 -1.82 11.76 -5.05
C LEU A 24 -1.10 13.12 -5.04
N PHE A 25 0.21 13.14 -5.28
CA PHE A 25 0.99 14.38 -5.27
C PHE A 25 0.89 15.17 -6.58
N LEU A 26 0.78 14.51 -7.74
CA LEU A 26 0.70 15.18 -9.05
C LEU A 26 -0.68 15.80 -9.33
N ARG A 27 -1.73 15.28 -8.71
CA ARG A 27 -3.10 15.75 -8.92
C ARG A 27 -3.33 17.15 -8.32
N PRO A 28 -3.87 18.11 -9.09
CA PRO A 28 -4.20 19.45 -8.58
C PRO A 28 -5.58 19.53 -7.93
N VAL A 29 -6.56 18.77 -8.45
CA VAL A 29 -7.96 18.80 -8.00
C VAL A 29 -8.47 17.43 -7.64
N ASP A 30 -9.02 17.37 -6.44
CA ASP A 30 -10.30 16.81 -6.05
C ASP A 30 -11.15 15.94 -6.99
N GLY A 31 -11.79 14.88 -6.49
CA GLY A 31 -12.88 14.19 -7.20
C GLY A 31 -14.20 14.94 -7.04
N HIS A 32 -14.27 15.83 -6.05
CA HIS A 32 -15.33 16.79 -5.79
C HIS A 32 -14.93 18.21 -6.26
N GLY A 33 -13.82 18.34 -6.99
CA GLY A 33 -13.32 19.61 -7.51
C GLY A 33 -12.53 20.46 -6.51
N ALA A 34 -12.27 19.99 -5.29
CA ALA A 34 -11.50 20.76 -4.31
C ALA A 34 -10.01 20.80 -4.64
N VAL A 35 -9.40 21.98 -4.53
CA VAL A 35 -7.96 22.17 -4.75
C VAL A 35 -7.17 21.43 -3.66
N GLN A 36 -6.22 20.62 -4.10
CA GLN A 36 -5.39 19.83 -3.20
C GLN A 36 -4.23 20.67 -2.66
N THR A 37 -4.35 21.14 -1.41
CA THR A 37 -3.26 21.82 -0.69
C THR A 37 -2.17 20.81 -0.28
N PRO A 38 -0.94 21.26 -0.01
CA PRO A 38 0.13 20.37 0.47
C PRO A 38 -0.26 19.57 1.72
N GLU A 39 -0.99 20.18 2.65
CA GLU A 39 -1.47 19.54 3.88
C GLU A 39 -2.45 18.39 3.57
N VAL A 40 -3.43 18.64 2.69
CA VAL A 40 -4.42 17.64 2.30
C VAL A 40 -3.77 16.47 1.54
N LYS A 41 -2.76 16.76 0.72
CA LYS A 41 -1.95 15.72 0.04
C LYS A 41 -1.21 14.83 1.05
N LEU A 42 -0.60 15.43 2.07
CA LEU A 42 0.10 14.69 3.12
C LEU A 42 -0.85 13.81 3.95
N ILE A 43 -2.03 14.33 4.30
CA ILE A 43 -3.06 13.55 5.02
C ILE A 43 -3.52 12.36 4.15
N SER A 44 -3.80 12.61 2.88
CA SER A 44 -4.21 11.55 1.93
C SER A 44 -3.12 10.49 1.78
N PHE A 45 -1.86 10.90 1.69
CA PHE A 45 -0.71 10.01 1.65
C PHE A 45 -0.54 9.22 2.95
N ALA A 46 -0.76 9.83 4.12
CA ALA A 46 -0.71 9.15 5.41
C ALA A 46 -1.77 8.04 5.51
N ILE A 47 -3.01 8.33 5.11
CA ILE A 47 -4.11 7.34 5.08
C ILE A 47 -3.75 6.18 4.13
N TRP A 48 -3.26 6.50 2.93
CA TRP A 48 -2.81 5.50 1.96
C TRP A 48 -1.67 4.62 2.50
N THR A 49 -0.71 5.22 3.20
CA THR A 49 0.40 4.52 3.83
C THR A 49 -0.07 3.59 4.95
N ILE A 50 -0.97 4.05 5.82
CA ILE A 50 -1.54 3.23 6.90
C ILE A 50 -2.28 2.03 6.32
N PHE A 51 -3.08 2.24 5.27
CA PHE A 51 -3.77 1.15 4.58
C PHE A 51 -2.79 0.11 4.03
N TYR A 52 -1.76 0.56 3.32
CA TYR A 52 -0.72 -0.32 2.79
C TYR A 52 0.00 -1.12 3.88
N LEU A 53 0.38 -0.48 4.99
CA LEU A 53 0.97 -1.17 6.14
C LEU A 53 0.02 -2.20 6.76
N GLY A 54 -1.27 -1.89 6.83
CA GLY A 54 -2.29 -2.84 7.29
C GLY A 54 -2.35 -4.11 6.44
N VAL A 55 -2.29 -3.97 5.12
CA VAL A 55 -2.22 -5.12 4.18
C VAL A 55 -0.96 -5.95 4.45
N LEU A 56 0.20 -5.31 4.59
CA LEU A 56 1.45 -6.02 4.91
C LEU A 56 1.37 -6.77 6.24
N VAL A 57 0.79 -6.16 7.28
CA VAL A 57 0.62 -6.84 8.58
C VAL A 57 -0.23 -8.10 8.43
N VAL A 58 -1.36 -8.03 7.72
CA VAL A 58 -2.23 -9.20 7.48
C VAL A 58 -1.49 -10.28 6.69
N GLU A 59 -0.78 -9.92 5.62
CA GLU A 59 0.03 -10.85 4.82
C GLU A 59 1.06 -11.59 5.68
N TRP A 60 1.79 -10.86 6.52
CA TRP A 60 2.83 -11.43 7.38
C TRP A 60 2.25 -12.28 8.50
N LEU A 61 1.09 -11.92 9.06
CA LEU A 61 0.36 -12.75 10.02
C LEU A 61 -0.05 -14.08 9.40
N VAL A 62 -0.64 -14.06 8.20
CA VAL A 62 -1.00 -15.28 7.47
C VAL A 62 0.25 -16.12 7.19
N TYR A 63 1.34 -15.49 6.76
CA TYR A 63 2.61 -16.18 6.54
C TYR A 63 3.13 -16.86 7.82
N ALA A 64 3.09 -16.17 8.95
CA ALA A 64 3.52 -16.70 10.24
C ALA A 64 2.66 -17.91 10.67
N ILE A 65 1.33 -17.81 10.57
CA ILE A 65 0.40 -18.89 10.92
C ILE A 65 0.64 -20.12 10.05
N VAL A 66 0.70 -19.94 8.72
CA VAL A 66 0.94 -21.05 7.77
C VAL A 66 2.29 -21.71 8.00
N ARG A 67 3.33 -20.93 8.35
CA ARG A 67 4.66 -21.47 8.68
C ARG A 67 4.66 -22.25 9.98
N HIS A 68 3.94 -21.79 11.00
CA HIS A 68 3.80 -22.48 12.27
C HIS A 68 3.00 -23.79 12.16
N SER A 69 1.96 -23.84 11.33
CA SER A 69 1.17 -25.06 11.09
C SER A 69 1.88 -26.14 10.28
N LYS A 70 3.00 -25.80 9.63
CA LYS A 70 3.85 -26.74 8.86
C LYS A 70 4.99 -27.34 9.69
N LYS A 71 5.20 -26.86 10.91
CA LYS A 71 6.12 -27.42 11.92
C LYS A 71 5.34 -28.35 12.84
#